data_AF-A0A255TQA7-F1
#
_entry.id   AF-A0A255TQA7-F1
#
_cell.length_a   1.000
_cell.length_b   1.000
_cell.length_c   1.000
_cell.angle_alpha   90.00
_cell.angle_beta   90.00
_cell.angle_gamma   90.00
#
_symmetry.space_group_name_H-M   'P 1'
#
loop_
_entity.id
_entity.type
_entity.pdbx_description
1 polymer ?
#
loop_
_entity_poly.entity_id
_entity_poly.type
_entity_poly.pdbx_seq_one_letter_code
_entity_poly.pdbx_strand_id
1 'polypeptide(L)'
;MEIKEQVLSIEQMKHLQELGVDTSDASMCWVAGEDTFTDEEEWNLCIPNHFLLPYNIPTYTTGDLIEKLPKTIGIYHLMIDWNLMKIEYTNWSWQESVFREYFTLNDKPLINTLYDCLCWVAENHKELLEVKK
;
A
#
# COMPACT_ATOMS: atom_id res chain seq x y z
N MET A 1 -16.51 -5.83 -7.06
CA MET A 1 -15.32 -5.27 -6.43
C MET A 1 -15.78 -4.36 -5.32
N GLU A 2 -15.59 -4.81 -4.09
CA GLU A 2 -15.93 -4.02 -2.91
C GLU A 2 -14.80 -3.03 -2.60
N ILE A 3 -15.12 -1.89 -1.99
CA ILE A 3 -14.09 -0.89 -1.64
C ILE A 3 -13.05 -1.44 -0.65
N LYS A 4 -13.42 -2.44 0.15
CA LYS A 4 -12.54 -3.20 1.05
C LYS A 4 -11.44 -3.97 0.31
N GLU A 5 -11.65 -4.31 -0.95
CA GLU A 5 -10.67 -4.97 -1.82
C GLU A 5 -9.72 -3.97 -2.51
N GLN A 6 -9.88 -2.67 -2.24
CA GLN A 6 -9.10 -1.56 -2.84
C GLN A 6 -8.29 -0.77 -1.81
N VAL A 7 -8.13 -1.33 -0.60
CA VAL A 7 -7.26 -0.82 0.46
C VAL A 7 -6.45 -1.97 1.08
N LEU A 8 -5.40 -1.64 1.82
CA LEU A 8 -4.65 -2.64 2.56
C LEU A 8 -5.44 -3.19 3.75
N SER A 9 -5.25 -4.48 4.01
CA SER A 9 -5.74 -5.12 5.23
C SER A 9 -5.01 -4.58 6.46
N ILE A 10 -5.61 -4.77 7.64
CA ILE A 10 -4.99 -4.42 8.93
C ILE A 10 -3.60 -5.06 9.08
N GLU A 11 -3.44 -6.32 8.63
CA GLU A 11 -2.17 -7.03 8.80
C GLU A 11 -1.10 -6.56 7.83
N GLN A 12 -1.47 -6.17 6.62
CA GLN A 12 -0.55 -5.48 5.71
C GLN A 12 -0.07 -4.15 6.29
N MET A 13 -0.97 -3.38 6.93
CA MET A 13 -0.60 -2.12 7.58
C MET A 13 0.34 -2.32 8.77
N LYS A 14 0.09 -3.33 9.62
CA LYS A 14 1.01 -3.68 10.72
C LYS A 14 2.38 -4.10 10.19
N HIS A 15 2.42 -4.92 9.16
CA HIS A 15 3.69 -5.34 8.56
C HIS A 15 4.49 -4.16 8.01
N LEU A 16 3.85 -3.18 7.36
CA LEU A 16 4.55 -1.96 6.91
C LEU A 16 5.15 -1.16 8.09
N GLN A 17 4.43 -1.08 9.21
CA GLN A 17 4.95 -0.44 10.43
C GLN A 17 6.15 -1.19 11.02
N GLU A 18 6.14 -2.52 10.99
CA GLU A 18 7.27 -3.36 11.42
C GLU A 18 8.51 -3.16 10.54
N LEU A 19 8.33 -2.96 9.23
CA LEU A 19 9.40 -2.55 8.31
C LEU A 19 9.89 -1.11 8.57
N GLY A 20 9.15 -0.33 9.38
CA GLY A 20 9.45 1.05 9.73
C GLY A 20 9.02 2.05 8.67
N VAL A 21 8.01 1.72 7.87
CA VAL A 21 7.32 2.69 7.00
C VAL A 21 6.42 3.55 7.88
N ASP A 22 6.54 4.88 7.76
CA ASP A 22 5.59 5.81 8.37
C ASP A 22 4.23 5.64 7.68
N THR A 23 3.18 5.28 8.41
CA THR A 23 1.83 5.07 7.89
C THR A 23 0.84 6.16 8.32
N SER A 24 1.33 7.27 8.87
CA SER A 24 0.49 8.35 9.40
C SER A 24 -0.19 9.20 8.33
N ASP A 25 0.27 9.12 7.09
CA ASP A 25 -0.25 9.82 5.91
C ASP A 25 -1.32 9.02 5.14
N ALA A 26 -1.78 7.90 5.67
CA ALA A 26 -2.83 7.11 5.05
C ALA A 26 -4.15 7.90 4.92
N SER A 27 -4.81 7.79 3.76
CA SER A 27 -6.02 8.56 3.45
C SER A 27 -7.31 7.94 4.00
N MET A 28 -7.27 6.67 4.41
CA MET A 28 -8.42 5.92 4.93
C MET A 28 -8.11 5.23 6.27
N CYS A 29 -9.17 4.79 6.95
CA CYS A 29 -9.10 4.09 8.24
C CYS A 29 -10.03 2.87 8.29
N TRP A 30 -9.57 1.79 8.93
CA TRP A 30 -10.42 0.73 9.46
C TRP A 30 -10.96 1.13 10.83
N VAL A 31 -12.26 0.95 11.05
CA VAL A 31 -12.95 1.21 12.32
C VAL A 31 -13.85 0.04 12.66
N ALA A 32 -13.81 -0.38 13.93
CA ALA A 32 -14.71 -1.41 14.45
C ALA A 32 -16.16 -0.88 14.47
N GLY A 33 -17.12 -1.70 14.03
CA GLY A 33 -18.55 -1.35 14.08
C GLY A 33 -19.03 -1.07 15.51
N GLU A 34 -20.08 -0.25 15.67
CA GLU A 34 -20.62 0.12 16.98
C GLU A 34 -21.35 -1.04 17.70
N ASP A 35 -21.69 -2.12 16.99
CA ASP A 35 -22.47 -3.27 17.48
C ASP A 35 -21.61 -4.51 17.83
N THR A 36 -20.40 -4.34 18.38
CA THR A 36 -19.52 -5.47 18.78
C THR A 36 -20.00 -6.26 20.02
N PHE A 37 -21.32 -6.35 20.26
CA PHE A 37 -21.92 -7.30 21.22
C PHE A 37 -22.13 -8.69 20.61
N THR A 38 -21.85 -8.87 19.33
CA THR A 38 -21.77 -10.18 18.65
C THR A 38 -20.31 -10.52 18.36
N ASP A 39 -19.90 -11.77 18.58
CA ASP A 39 -18.52 -12.30 18.51
C ASP A 39 -17.83 -12.19 17.12
N GLU A 40 -18.39 -11.45 16.17
CA GLU A 40 -17.83 -11.18 14.85
C GLU A 40 -17.41 -9.71 14.79
N GLU A 41 -16.11 -9.44 14.91
CA GLU A 41 -15.54 -8.09 14.74
C GLU A 41 -15.75 -7.60 13.30
N GLU A 42 -16.84 -6.88 13.04
CA GLU A 42 -17.07 -6.27 11.74
C GLU A 42 -16.28 -4.97 11.60
N TRP A 43 -15.29 -4.98 10.70
CA TRP A 43 -14.48 -3.81 10.36
C TRP A 43 -15.06 -3.05 9.17
N ASN A 44 -15.20 -1.74 9.34
CA ASN A 44 -15.72 -0.80 8.35
C ASN A 44 -14.63 0.18 7.90
N LEU A 45 -14.77 0.70 6.67
CA LEU A 45 -13.87 1.71 6.12
C LEU A 45 -14.43 3.12 6.28
N CYS A 46 -13.58 4.04 6.71
CA CYS A 46 -13.87 5.45 6.84
C CYS A 46 -12.81 6.31 6.15
N ILE A 47 -13.24 7.51 5.76
CA ILE A 47 -12.32 8.63 5.58
C ILE A 47 -12.11 9.26 6.96
N PRO A 48 -10.87 9.52 7.38
CA PRO A 48 -10.59 10.18 8.64
C PRO A 48 -11.34 11.52 8.74
N ASN A 49 -12.11 11.70 9.82
CA ASN A 49 -12.75 12.96 10.16
C ASN A 49 -12.38 13.39 11.59
N HIS A 50 -12.76 14.60 11.98
CA HIS A 50 -12.41 15.13 13.31
C HIS A 50 -13.09 14.38 14.49
N PHE A 51 -14.00 13.45 14.19
CA PHE A 51 -14.81 12.69 15.17
C PHE A 51 -14.37 11.24 15.31
N LEU A 52 -13.23 10.86 14.76
CA LEU A 52 -12.78 9.47 14.81
C LEU A 52 -12.56 9.00 16.25
N LEU A 53 -13.10 7.83 16.53
CA LEU A 53 -12.89 7.09 17.76
C LEU A 53 -11.41 6.71 17.91
N PRO A 54 -10.90 6.55 19.15
CA PRO A 54 -9.49 6.25 19.43
C PRO A 54 -9.00 4.88 18.91
N TYR A 55 -9.86 4.08 18.28
CA TYR A 55 -9.57 2.71 17.82
C TYR A 55 -9.57 2.58 16.28
N ASN A 56 -9.08 3.60 15.57
CA ASN A 56 -8.93 3.54 14.12
C ASN A 56 -7.56 2.97 13.72
N ILE A 57 -7.53 2.19 12.66
CA ILE A 57 -6.28 1.68 12.07
C ILE A 57 -6.13 2.33 10.69
N PRO A 58 -5.14 3.22 10.49
CA PRO A 58 -4.91 3.83 9.18
C PRO A 58 -4.68 2.75 8.11
N THR A 59 -5.17 2.96 6.90
CA THR A 59 -4.98 2.04 5.77
C THR A 59 -4.74 2.76 4.46
N TYR A 60 -3.79 2.24 3.70
CA TYR A 60 -3.46 2.78 2.39
C TYR A 60 -4.43 2.31 1.32
N THR A 61 -4.83 3.26 0.48
CA THR A 61 -5.47 3.01 -0.81
C THR A 61 -4.40 2.72 -1.89
N THR A 62 -4.84 2.26 -3.05
CA THR A 62 -4.00 2.23 -4.26
C THR A 62 -3.34 3.59 -4.55
N GLY A 63 -4.06 4.69 -4.31
CA GLY A 63 -3.54 6.05 -4.52
C GLY A 63 -2.40 6.36 -3.56
N ASP A 64 -2.59 6.09 -2.28
CA ASP A 64 -1.57 6.31 -1.24
C ASP A 64 -0.29 5.53 -1.57
N LEU A 65 -0.40 4.27 -1.99
CA LEU A 65 0.76 3.46 -2.36
C LEU A 65 1.51 4.02 -3.56
N ILE A 66 0.79 4.48 -4.59
CA ILE A 66 1.40 5.10 -5.76
C ILE A 66 2.14 6.38 -5.36
N GLU A 67 1.59 7.18 -4.46
CA GLU A 67 2.22 8.41 -3.96
C GLU A 67 3.43 8.11 -3.06
N LYS A 68 3.33 7.09 -2.20
CA LYS A 68 4.37 6.67 -1.28
C LYS A 68 5.60 6.10 -1.98
N LEU A 69 5.40 5.35 -3.06
CA LEU A 69 6.48 4.71 -3.79
C LEU A 69 7.39 5.76 -4.47
N PRO A 70 8.73 5.64 -4.34
CA PRO A 70 9.65 6.55 -5.00
C PRO A 70 9.49 6.45 -6.52
N LYS A 71 9.46 7.57 -7.23
CA LYS A 71 9.33 7.53 -8.70
C LYS A 71 10.58 6.99 -9.39
N THR A 72 11.72 7.05 -8.71
CA THR A 72 13.02 6.64 -9.21
C THR A 72 13.88 6.04 -8.12
N ILE A 73 14.64 5.00 -8.46
CA ILE A 73 15.68 4.39 -7.63
C ILE A 73 16.95 4.34 -8.49
N GLY A 74 17.90 5.24 -8.24
CA GLY A 74 19.07 5.40 -9.12
C GLY A 74 18.64 5.74 -10.56
N ILE A 75 18.96 4.88 -11.52
CA ILE A 75 18.59 5.01 -12.93
C ILE A 75 17.27 4.29 -13.31
N TYR A 76 16.64 3.62 -12.34
CA TYR A 76 15.43 2.85 -12.54
C TYR A 76 14.20 3.69 -12.22
N HIS A 77 13.17 3.56 -13.04
CA HIS A 77 11.92 4.30 -12.95
C HIS A 77 10.76 3.36 -12.60
N LEU A 78 9.89 3.81 -11.68
CA LEU A 78 8.66 3.08 -11.38
C LEU A 78 7.75 3.10 -12.62
N MET A 79 7.40 1.91 -13.10
CA MET A 79 6.41 1.71 -14.15
C MET A 79 5.30 0.78 -13.67
N ILE A 80 4.07 1.15 -13.99
CA ILE A 80 2.89 0.28 -13.90
C ILE A 80 2.40 0.07 -15.34
N ASP A 81 2.51 -1.17 -15.83
CA ASP A 81 2.08 -1.54 -17.19
C ASP A 81 0.80 -2.38 -17.10
N TRP A 82 -0.31 -1.82 -17.57
CA TRP A 82 -1.61 -2.48 -17.58
C TRP A 82 -1.77 -3.51 -18.68
N ASN A 83 -1.06 -3.37 -19.80
CA ASN A 83 -1.12 -4.35 -20.90
C ASN A 83 -0.39 -5.64 -20.53
N LEU A 84 0.74 -5.49 -19.82
CA LEU A 84 1.55 -6.60 -19.34
C LEU A 84 1.21 -7.01 -17.89
N MET A 85 0.26 -6.31 -17.27
CA MET A 85 -0.17 -6.49 -15.88
C MET A 85 1.01 -6.63 -14.90
N LYS A 86 1.92 -5.67 -14.90
CA LYS A 86 3.12 -5.69 -14.05
C LYS A 86 3.45 -4.33 -13.45
N ILE A 87 4.18 -4.38 -12.34
CA ILE A 87 4.85 -3.23 -11.72
C ILE A 87 6.34 -3.52 -11.73
N GLU A 88 7.16 -2.56 -12.13
CA GLU A 88 8.61 -2.70 -12.09
C GLU A 88 9.36 -1.39 -11.88
N TYR A 89 10.57 -1.50 -11.36
CA TYR A 89 11.59 -0.46 -11.45
C TYR A 89 12.55 -0.83 -12.56
N THR A 90 12.44 -0.16 -13.70
CA THR A 90 13.19 -0.49 -14.92
C THR A 90 13.90 0.72 -15.51
N ASN A 91 14.97 0.49 -16.26
CA ASN A 91 15.72 1.56 -16.90
C ASN A 91 15.04 2.04 -18.20
N TRP A 92 15.49 3.16 -18.77
CA TRP A 92 14.93 3.72 -20.01
C TRP A 92 15.00 2.80 -21.23
N SER A 93 15.91 1.82 -21.24
CA SER A 93 16.01 0.84 -22.32
C SER A 93 15.05 -0.34 -22.14
N TRP A 94 14.35 -0.45 -21.00
CA TRP A 94 13.42 -1.52 -20.67
C TRP A 94 14.06 -2.92 -20.64
N GLN A 95 15.39 -2.98 -20.51
CA GLN A 95 16.16 -4.22 -20.59
C GLN A 95 16.51 -4.78 -19.20
N GLU A 96 16.55 -3.92 -18.20
CA GLU A 96 16.96 -4.27 -16.84
C GLU A 96 15.94 -3.74 -15.85
N SER A 97 15.58 -4.59 -14.89
CA SER A 97 14.69 -4.23 -13.79
C SER A 97 15.27 -4.73 -12.48
N VAL A 98 15.28 -3.87 -11.46
CA VAL A 98 15.71 -4.23 -10.10
C VAL A 98 14.59 -4.80 -9.25
N PHE A 99 13.35 -4.52 -9.64
CA PHE A 99 12.14 -5.09 -9.08
C PHE A 99 11.16 -5.32 -10.21
N ARG A 100 10.46 -6.46 -10.20
CA ARG A 100 9.38 -6.75 -11.13
C ARG A 100 8.41 -7.72 -10.48
N GLU A 101 7.15 -7.36 -10.47
CA GLU A 101 6.05 -8.21 -10.01
C GLU A 101 4.86 -8.10 -10.96
N TYR A 102 4.07 -9.16 -11.02
CA TYR A 102 2.87 -9.23 -11.86
C TYR A 102 1.62 -9.13 -10.99
N PHE A 103 0.54 -8.61 -11.56
CA PHE A 103 -0.78 -8.61 -10.93
C PHE A 103 -1.81 -9.27 -11.84
N THR A 104 -2.87 -9.78 -11.27
CA THR A 104 -4.03 -10.33 -11.99
C THR A 104 -5.30 -9.78 -11.38
N LEU A 105 -6.40 -9.79 -12.13
CA LEU A 105 -7.68 -9.28 -11.62
C LEU A 105 -8.28 -10.17 -10.51
N ASN A 106 -7.90 -11.44 -10.45
CA ASN A 106 -8.58 -12.44 -9.61
C ASN A 106 -7.73 -12.97 -8.45
N ASP A 107 -6.41 -13.08 -8.60
CA ASP A 107 -5.55 -13.76 -7.61
C ASP A 107 -4.67 -12.78 -6.84
N LYS A 108 -4.01 -11.87 -7.56
CA LYS A 108 -3.09 -10.89 -6.99
C LYS A 108 -3.46 -9.50 -7.52
N PRO A 109 -4.47 -8.83 -6.94
CA PRO A 109 -4.90 -7.53 -7.41
C PRO A 109 -3.77 -6.50 -7.33
N LEU A 110 -3.87 -5.44 -8.14
CA LEU A 110 -2.85 -4.38 -8.25
C LEU A 110 -2.37 -3.87 -6.88
N ILE A 111 -3.29 -3.70 -5.93
CA ILE A 111 -2.98 -3.18 -4.61
C ILE A 111 -2.02 -4.09 -3.82
N ASN A 112 -2.15 -5.41 -3.94
CA ASN A 112 -1.24 -6.36 -3.30
C ASN A 112 0.14 -6.30 -3.95
N THR A 113 0.20 -6.13 -5.27
CA THR A 113 1.49 -5.96 -5.97
C THR A 113 2.16 -4.63 -5.66
N LEU A 114 1.40 -3.55 -5.47
CA LEU A 114 1.91 -2.27 -4.98
C LEU A 114 2.43 -2.38 -3.54
N TYR A 115 1.72 -3.12 -2.69
CA TYR A 115 2.17 -3.43 -1.34
C TYR A 115 3.49 -4.21 -1.34
N ASP A 116 3.62 -5.27 -2.15
CA ASP A 116 4.86 -6.02 -2.28
C ASP A 116 6.01 -5.14 -2.76
N CYS A 117 5.72 -4.22 -3.69
CA CYS A 117 6.69 -3.23 -4.15
C CYS A 117 7.14 -2.30 -3.03
N LEU A 118 6.21 -1.81 -2.20
CA LEU A 118 6.52 -0.95 -1.07
C LEU A 118 7.34 -1.70 0.01
N CYS A 119 7.00 -2.96 0.31
CA CYS A 119 7.77 -3.81 1.20
C CYS A 119 9.21 -3.96 0.69
N TRP A 120 9.38 -4.29 -0.60
CA TRP A 120 10.71 -4.41 -1.20
C TRP A 120 11.52 -3.11 -1.12
N VAL A 121 10.88 -1.95 -1.35
CA VAL A 121 11.53 -0.63 -1.18
C VAL A 121 11.90 -0.41 0.28
N ALA A 122 11.04 -0.73 1.24
CA ALA A 122 11.32 -0.57 2.67
C ALA A 122 12.48 -1.47 3.15
N GLU A 123 12.65 -2.65 2.55
CA GLU A 123 13.73 -3.58 2.88
C GLU A 123 15.07 -3.19 2.25
N ASN A 124 15.07 -2.66 1.02
CA ASN A 124 16.29 -2.46 0.22
C ASN A 124 16.71 -0.99 0.07
N HIS A 125 15.77 -0.06 0.21
CA HIS A 125 15.90 1.36 -0.11
C HIS A 125 15.16 2.26 0.90
N LYS A 126 15.19 1.88 2.18
CA LYS A 126 14.45 2.54 3.27
C LYS A 126 14.68 4.04 3.33
N GLU A 127 15.88 4.49 3.00
CA GLU A 127 16.28 5.90 2.95
C GLU A 127 15.45 6.75 1.97
N LEU A 128 14.77 6.12 1.01
CA LEU A 128 13.90 6.79 0.05
C LEU A 128 12.47 6.98 0.57
N LEU A 129 12.08 6.27 1.63
CA LEU A 129 10.77 6.39 2.28
C LEU A 129 10.78 7.37 3.45
N GLU A 130 11.97 7.74 3.95
CA GLU A 130 12.12 8.76 4.97
C GLU A 130 11.90 10.14 4.36
N VAL A 131 10.84 10.82 4.77
CA VAL A 131 10.61 12.22 4.38
C VAL A 131 11.79 13.05 4.91
N LYS A 132 12.60 13.63 4.00
CA LYS A 132 13.56 14.68 4.37
C LYS A 132 12.77 15.83 4.99
N LYS A 133 12.85 15.93 6.32
CA LYS A 133 12.35 17.08 7.10
C LYS A 133 12.99 18.38 6.64
#